data_AF-A0A951C508-F1
#
_entry.id   AF-A0A951C508-F1
#
_cell.length_a   1.000
_cell.length_b   1.000
_cell.length_c   1.000
_cell.angle_alpha   90.00
_cell.angle_beta   90.00
_cell.angle_gamma   90.00
#
_symmetry.space_group_name_H-M   'P 1'
#
loop_
_entity.id
_entity.type
_entity.pdbx_description
1 polymer ?
#
loop_
_entity_poly.entity_id
_entity_poly.type
_entity_poly.pdbx_seq_one_letter_code
_entity_poly.pdbx_strand_id
1 'polypeptide(L)' 'MSVSIAQLSSLRSSLDELAKRVETAASDAQASGAEVMAADLYEIERALATAQRRFDRLLRP' A
#
# COMPACT_ATOMS: atom_id res chain seq x y z
N MET A 1 -14.27 -1.89 21.79
CA MET A 1 -12.80 -1.78 21.79
C MET A 1 -12.41 -0.46 21.15
N SER A 2 -11.67 0.40 21.85
CA SER A 2 -11.11 1.63 21.28
C SER A 2 -9.85 1.31 20.49
N VAL A 3 -9.73 1.83 19.27
CA VAL A 3 -8.51 1.70 18.46
C VAL A 3 -7.40 2.53 19.10
N SER A 4 -6.24 1.91 19.38
CA SER A 4 -5.08 2.61 19.95
C SER A 4 -4.13 3.15 18.87
N ILE A 5 -3.33 4.16 19.20
CA ILE A 5 -2.28 4.71 18.32
C ILE A 5 -1.31 3.60 17.90
N ALA A 6 -0.97 2.68 18.81
CA ALA A 6 -0.11 1.53 18.49
C ALA A 6 -0.73 0.62 17.43
N GLN A 7 -2.04 0.36 17.50
CA GLN A 7 -2.76 -0.42 16.48
C GLN A 7 -2.76 0.29 15.12
N LEU A 8 -3.00 1.60 15.09
CA LEU A 8 -2.95 2.39 13.84
C LEU A 8 -1.54 2.42 13.24
N SER A 9 -0.50 2.56 14.06
CA SER A 9 0.89 2.49 13.61
C SER A 9 1.24 1.11 13.04
N SER A 10 0.77 0.03 13.66
CA SER A 10 0.95 -1.32 13.13
C SER A 10 0.27 -1.51 11.79
N LEU A 11 -0.98 -1.05 11.64
CA LEU A 11 -1.72 -1.12 10.37
C LEU A 11 -1.03 -0.33 9.27
N ARG A 12 -0.52 0.87 9.59
CA ARG A 12 0.27 1.70 8.68
C ARG A 12 1.53 0.96 8.19
N SER A 13 2.28 0.33 9.09
CA SER A 13 3.50 -0.41 8.72
C SER A 13 3.18 -1.63 7.86
N SER A 14 2.11 -2.38 8.17
CA SER A 14 1.66 -3.49 7.33
C SER A 14 1.24 -3.03 5.93
N LEU A 15 0.62 -1.85 5.83
CA LEU A 15 0.21 -1.26 4.57
C LEU A 15 1.40 -0.82 3.71
N ASP A 16 2.43 -0.23 4.33
CA ASP A 16 3.68 0.15 3.66
C ASP A 16 4.39 -1.07 3.07
N GLU A 17 4.46 -2.16 3.82
CA GLU A 17 5.04 -3.42 3.34
C GLU A 17 4.23 -4.03 2.20
N LEU A 18 2.91 -3.99 2.28
CA LEU A 18 2.04 -4.47 1.19
C LEU A 18 2.23 -3.63 -0.07
N ALA A 19 2.32 -2.30 0.04
CA ALA A 19 2.53 -1.41 -1.10
C ALA A 19 3.82 -1.74 -1.86
N LYS A 20 4.94 -1.93 -1.15
CA LYS A 20 6.23 -2.33 -1.76
C LYS A 20 6.16 -3.66 -2.49
N ARG A 21 5.45 -4.64 -1.92
CA ARG A 21 5.27 -5.96 -2.53
C ARG A 21 4.42 -5.88 -3.80
N VAL A 22 3.36 -5.05 -3.79
CA VAL A 22 2.52 -4.80 -4.97
C VAL A 22 3.31 -4.08 -6.06
N GLU A 23 4.12 -3.07 -5.70
CA GLU A 23 5.00 -2.35 -6.64
C GLU A 23 6.01 -3.29 -7.31
N THR A 24 6.63 -4.19 -6.52
CA THR A 24 7.54 -5.21 -7.04
C THR A 24 6.82 -6.13 -8.02
N ALA A 25 5.64 -6.64 -7.66
CA ALA A 25 4.83 -7.49 -8.54
C ALA A 25 4.40 -6.76 -9.82
N ALA A 26 4.05 -5.47 -9.73
CA ALA A 26 3.70 -4.65 -10.89
C ALA A 26 4.89 -4.52 -11.85
N SER A 27 6.08 -4.29 -11.30
CA SER A 27 7.33 -4.19 -12.06
C SER A 27 7.69 -5.51 -12.75
N ASP A 28 7.54 -6.65 -12.05
CA ASP A 28 7.76 -7.97 -12.64
C ASP A 28 6.72 -8.32 -13.73
N ALA A 29 5.46 -7.94 -13.52
CA ALA A 29 4.39 -8.07 -14.51
C ALA A 29 4.70 -7.24 -15.76
N GLN A 30 5.18 -6.01 -15.59
CA GLN A 30 5.60 -5.15 -16.69
C GLN A 30 6.78 -5.75 -17.46
N ALA A 31 7.80 -6.24 -16.75
CA ALA A 31 8.99 -6.84 -17.35
C ALA A 31 8.69 -8.14 -18.12
N SER A 32 7.65 -8.88 -17.72
CA SER A 32 7.18 -10.10 -18.39
C SER A 32 6.19 -9.84 -19.54
N GLY A 33 5.83 -8.59 -19.82
CA GLY A 33 4.87 -8.22 -20.87
C GLY A 33 3.40 -8.44 -20.49
N ALA A 34 3.11 -8.72 -19.22
CA ALA A 34 1.74 -8.84 -18.71
C ALA A 34 1.14 -7.45 -18.42
N GLU A 35 0.99 -6.63 -19.46
CA GLU A 35 0.67 -5.19 -19.35
C GLU A 35 -0.62 -4.90 -18.58
N VAL A 36 -1.68 -5.68 -18.81
CA VAL A 36 -2.96 -5.51 -18.09
C VAL A 36 -2.79 -5.78 -16.59
N MET A 37 -2.07 -6.85 -16.24
CA MET A 37 -1.80 -7.20 -14.84
C MET A 37 -0.93 -6.14 -14.17
N ALA A 38 0.08 -5.62 -14.87
CA ALA A 38 0.92 -4.54 -14.36
C ALA A 38 0.10 -3.26 -14.08
N ALA A 39 -0.80 -2.89 -15.01
CA ALA A 39 -1.69 -1.75 -14.85
C ALA A 39 -2.59 -1.89 -13.61
N ASP A 40 -3.24 -3.05 -13.45
CA ASP A 40 -4.10 -3.32 -12.28
C ASP A 40 -3.30 -3.27 -10.97
N LEU A 41 -2.08 -3.82 -10.95
CA LEU A 41 -1.21 -3.79 -9.77
C LEU A 41 -0.76 -2.36 -9.42
N TYR A 42 -0.47 -1.51 -10.40
CA TYR A 42 -0.16 -0.10 -10.14
C TYR A 42 -1.36 0.68 -9.61
N GLU A 43 -2.58 0.39 -10.07
CA GLU A 43 -3.79 1.01 -9.50
C GLU A 43 -4.03 0.57 -8.04
N ILE A 44 -3.73 -0.70 -7.73
CA ILE A 44 -3.74 -1.19 -6.34
C ILE A 44 -2.69 -0.45 -5.51
N GLU A 45 -1.44 -0.34 -5.97
CA GLU A 45 -0.37 0.42 -5.28
C GLU A 45 -0.82 1.85 -4.96
N ARG A 46 -1.40 2.57 -5.92
CA ARG A 46 -1.90 3.94 -5.73
C ARG A 46 -2.99 4.04 -4.67
N ALA A 47 -3.88 3.04 -4.61
CA ALA A 47 -4.91 2.96 -3.58
C ALA A 47 -4.27 2.75 -2.18
N LEU A 48 -3.26 1.88 -2.09
CA LEU A 48 -2.52 1.64 -0.84
C LEU A 48 -1.76 2.90 -0.39
N ALA A 49 -1.05 3.58 -1.29
CA ALA A 49 -0.38 4.86 -0.99
C ALA A 49 -1.38 5.93 -0.50
N THR A 50 -2.59 5.96 -1.08
CA THR A 50 -3.66 6.85 -0.62
C THR A 50 -4.14 6.50 0.78
N ALA A 51 -4.29 5.21 1.09
CA ALA A 51 -4.62 4.76 2.44
C ALA A 51 -3.49 5.08 3.45
N GLN A 52 -2.21 4.94 3.08
CA GLN A 52 -1.06 5.28 3.92
C GLN A 52 -1.07 6.76 4.29
N ARG A 53 -1.34 7.64 3.33
CA ARG A 53 -1.52 9.09 3.58
C ARG A 53 -2.65 9.39 4.57
N ARG A 54 -3.70 8.57 4.61
CA ARG A 54 -4.80 8.72 5.59
C ARG A 54 -4.36 8.26 6.99
N PHE A 55 -3.63 7.16 7.09
CA PHE A 55 -3.03 6.72 8.36
C PHE A 55 -2.05 7.77 8.91
N ASP A 56 -1.20 8.35 8.07
CA ASP A 56 -0.27 9.41 8.46
C ASP A 56 -0.98 10.63 9.06
N ARG A 57 -2.17 10.96 8.58
CA ARG A 57 -2.99 12.06 9.14
C ARG A 57 -3.59 11.70 10.49
N LEU A 58 -4.02 10.45 10.67
CA LEU A 58 -4.59 9.97 11.94
C LEU A 58 -3.53 9.81 13.04
N LEU A 59 -2.26 9.63 12.66
CA LEU A 59 -1.13 9.46 13.57
C LEU A 59 -0.39 10.76 13.90
N ARG A 60 -0.79 11.89 13.30
CA ARG A 60 -0.27 13.20 13.70
C ARG A 60 -0.89 13.63 15.03
N PRO A 61 -0.08 14.09 16.00
CA PRO A 61 -0.56 14.60 17.29
C PRO A 61 -1.37 15.90 17.14
#